data_AF-A0A7M2SLX6-F1
#
_entry.id   AF-A0A7M2SLX6-F1
#
_cell.length_a   1.000
_cell.length_b   1.000
_cell.length_c   1.000
_cell.angle_alpha   90.00
_cell.angle_beta   90.00
_cell.angle_gamma   90.00
#
_symmetry.space_group_name_H-M   'P 1'
#
loop_
_entity.id
_entity.type
_entity.pdbx_description
1 polymer ?
#
loop_
_entity_poly.entity_id
_entity_poly.type
_entity_poly.pdbx_seq_one_letter_code
_entity_poly.pdbx_strand_id
1 'polypeptide(L)'
;MADEVASWLTRTALPLSGLTAGVSTADLQPLKGILDGVRVVGLGEANGHITKSRHGGAAPALGQHLHTRYGDAYYALGLLFGSGSFRARRMWPGPWPRPRVSAVVTNRIGPARPGTVEAQLAIANPGNHLVDLRSAVNAPTPVKKWLNGRHGMRNFGAMVPRWMYRFNLSPVSLAEEYDGLA
;
A
#
# COMPACT_ATOMS: atom_id res chain seq x y z
N MET A 1 12.27 -10.99 8.39
CA MET A 1 12.32 -10.90 6.92
C MET A 1 13.56 -11.66 6.48
N ALA A 2 13.54 -12.39 5.36
CA ALA A 2 14.75 -13.03 4.85
C ALA A 2 15.73 -11.97 4.30
N ASP A 3 17.03 -12.14 4.51
CA ASP A 3 18.05 -11.15 4.13
C ASP A 3 18.00 -10.76 2.64
N GLU A 4 17.66 -11.72 1.77
CA GLU A 4 17.50 -11.50 0.34
C GLU A 4 16.32 -10.56 0.01
N VAL A 5 15.25 -10.57 0.81
CA VAL A 5 14.11 -9.65 0.63
C VAL A 5 14.52 -8.24 1.02
N ALA A 6 15.23 -8.07 2.14
CA ALA A 6 15.75 -6.78 2.56
C ALA A 6 16.70 -6.21 1.50
N SER A 7 17.66 -7.03 1.04
CA SER A 7 18.61 -6.65 -0.01
C SER A 7 17.95 -6.28 -1.33
N TRP A 8 16.90 -7.01 -1.74
CA TRP A 8 16.15 -6.68 -2.94
C TRP A 8 15.40 -5.36 -2.80
N LEU A 9 14.70 -5.14 -1.68
CA LEU A 9 13.99 -3.89 -1.42
C LEU A 9 14.96 -2.69 -1.38
N THR A 10 16.09 -2.79 -0.68
CA THR A 10 17.08 -1.72 -0.62
C THR A 10 17.63 -1.35 -2.00
N ARG A 11 17.78 -2.32 -2.91
CA ARG A 11 18.29 -2.07 -4.28
C ARG A 11 17.24 -1.55 -5.26
N THR A 12 15.97 -1.83 -5.02
CA THR A 12 14.87 -1.53 -5.96
C THR A 12 13.98 -0.39 -5.53
N ALA A 13 14.03 0.00 -4.25
CA ALA A 13 13.35 1.18 -3.74
C ALA A 13 13.91 2.45 -4.40
N LEU A 14 13.01 3.23 -4.99
CA LEU A 14 13.25 4.55 -5.56
C LEU A 14 12.97 5.61 -4.48
N PRO A 15 13.99 6.23 -3.89
CA PRO A 15 13.80 7.21 -2.83
C PRO A 15 13.08 8.46 -3.36
N LEU A 16 12.15 8.98 -2.56
CA LEU A 16 11.47 10.24 -2.81
C LEU A 16 12.08 11.33 -1.90
N SER A 17 12.46 12.43 -2.51
CA SER A 17 13.08 13.59 -1.87
C SER A 17 12.10 14.40 -1.03
N GLY A 18 10.79 14.28 -1.27
CA GLY A 18 9.76 14.93 -0.49
C GLY A 18 8.35 14.59 -0.94
N LEU A 19 7.36 15.01 -0.14
CA LEU A 19 5.92 14.84 -0.42
C LEU A 19 5.21 16.20 -0.59
N THR A 20 5.96 17.29 -0.66
CA THR A 20 5.41 18.65 -0.76
C THR A 20 5.01 18.92 -2.20
N ALA A 21 3.73 19.17 -2.45
CA ALA A 21 3.26 19.54 -3.78
C ALA A 21 3.91 20.85 -4.28
N GLY A 22 4.16 20.94 -5.59
CA GLY A 22 4.73 22.14 -6.22
C GLY A 22 6.25 22.26 -6.14
N VAL A 23 6.95 21.33 -5.49
CA VAL A 23 8.42 21.23 -5.54
C VAL A 23 8.88 20.39 -6.73
N SER A 24 10.20 20.27 -6.91
CA SER A 24 10.79 19.44 -7.97
C SER A 24 10.27 18.00 -7.93
N THR A 25 10.05 17.43 -9.11
CA THR A 25 9.64 16.02 -9.33
C THR A 25 10.74 15.22 -10.05
N ALA A 26 11.99 15.66 -9.95
CA ALA A 26 13.13 15.02 -10.60
C ALA A 26 13.37 13.59 -10.10
N ASP A 27 13.06 13.31 -8.83
CA ASP A 27 13.08 11.99 -8.22
C ASP A 27 12.00 11.03 -8.75
N LEU A 28 10.95 11.56 -9.40
CA LEU A 28 9.91 10.77 -10.08
C LEU A 28 10.27 10.39 -11.52
N GLN A 29 11.40 10.88 -12.08
CA GLN A 29 11.80 10.54 -13.45
C GLN A 29 11.88 9.03 -13.75
N PRO A 30 12.32 8.15 -12.83
CA PRO A 30 12.32 6.71 -13.08
C PRO A 30 10.94 6.12 -13.41
N LEU A 31 9.84 6.78 -13.00
CA LEU A 31 8.49 6.33 -13.34
C LEU A 31 8.22 6.32 -14.84
N LYS A 32 8.95 7.09 -15.64
CA LYS A 32 8.85 7.04 -17.10
C LYS A 32 9.12 5.63 -17.65
N GLY A 33 10.11 4.93 -17.09
CA GLY A 33 10.42 3.56 -17.48
C GLY A 33 9.45 2.55 -16.88
N ILE A 34 9.09 2.72 -15.61
CA ILE A 34 8.15 1.82 -14.91
C ILE A 34 6.76 1.83 -15.57
N LEU A 35 6.32 3.00 -16.01
CA LEU A 35 4.99 3.21 -16.59
C LEU A 35 5.01 3.13 -18.13
N ASP A 36 6.10 2.68 -18.74
CA ASP A 36 6.12 2.48 -20.19
C ASP A 36 5.08 1.41 -20.59
N GLY A 37 4.30 1.72 -21.63
CA GLY A 37 3.15 0.90 -22.04
C GLY A 37 1.93 0.92 -21.09
N VAL A 38 2.01 1.56 -19.92
CA VAL A 38 0.86 1.74 -19.02
C VAL A 38 -0.08 2.80 -19.58
N ARG A 39 -1.38 2.48 -19.62
CA ARG A 39 -2.45 3.35 -20.10
C ARG A 39 -3.31 3.92 -18.98
N VAL A 40 -3.45 3.18 -17.87
CA VAL A 40 -4.26 3.56 -16.72
C VAL A 40 -3.49 3.29 -15.44
N VAL A 41 -3.37 4.29 -14.58
CA VAL A 41 -2.78 4.13 -13.24
C VAL A 41 -3.88 4.23 -12.20
N GLY A 42 -4.02 3.20 -11.37
CA GLY A 42 -4.87 3.21 -10.18
C GLY A 42 -4.11 3.81 -9.02
N LEU A 43 -4.53 5.00 -8.57
CA LEU A 43 -3.93 5.74 -7.47
C LEU A 43 -5.03 6.55 -6.74
N GLY A 44 -5.29 6.28 -5.46
CA GLY A 44 -6.18 7.11 -4.62
C GLY A 44 -7.47 6.44 -4.08
N GLU A 45 -8.18 7.20 -3.21
CA GLU A 45 -9.39 6.90 -2.42
C GLU A 45 -9.25 5.82 -1.32
N ALA A 46 -8.89 4.60 -1.67
CA ALA A 46 -8.45 3.56 -0.74
C ALA A 46 -7.79 2.41 -1.52
N ASN A 47 -6.73 1.80 -0.98
CA ASN A 47 -6.03 0.69 -1.64
C ASN A 47 -6.98 -0.44 -2.08
N GLY A 48 -8.05 -0.67 -1.31
CA GLY A 48 -9.09 -1.66 -1.63
C GLY A 48 -9.88 -1.39 -2.93
N HIS A 49 -9.92 -0.15 -3.44
CA HIS A 49 -10.60 0.16 -4.71
C HIS A 49 -9.72 -0.09 -5.94
N ILE A 50 -8.40 0.03 -5.80
CA ILE A 50 -7.45 -0.06 -6.92
C ILE A 50 -6.79 -1.43 -7.05
N THR A 51 -6.93 -2.30 -6.05
CA THR A 51 -6.38 -3.66 -6.09
C THR A 51 -6.87 -4.46 -7.31
N LYS A 52 -5.97 -5.25 -7.90
CA LYS A 52 -6.25 -6.11 -9.06
C LYS A 52 -7.06 -7.36 -8.68
N SER A 53 -7.12 -7.71 -7.40
CA SER A 53 -7.84 -8.88 -6.89
C SER A 53 -9.00 -8.47 -5.96
N ARG A 54 -9.78 -9.45 -5.49
CA ARG A 54 -10.95 -9.17 -4.66
C ARG A 54 -10.54 -8.81 -3.23
N HIS A 55 -10.66 -7.54 -2.87
CA HIS A 55 -10.40 -7.07 -1.50
C HIS A 55 -11.64 -7.19 -0.60
N GLY A 56 -11.80 -8.34 0.08
CA GLY A 56 -12.66 -8.52 1.26
C GLY A 56 -14.16 -8.16 1.18
N GLY A 57 -14.66 -7.65 0.04
CA GLY A 57 -16.00 -7.14 -0.16
C GLY A 57 -16.84 -7.98 -1.13
N ALA A 58 -18.16 -7.78 -1.10
CA ALA A 58 -19.11 -8.53 -1.92
C ALA A 58 -18.93 -8.22 -3.43
N ALA A 59 -18.66 -6.97 -3.79
CA ALA A 59 -18.44 -6.53 -5.18
C ALA A 59 -16.95 -6.54 -5.57
N PRO A 60 -16.61 -6.82 -6.83
CA PRO A 60 -15.29 -6.57 -7.39
C PRO A 60 -14.80 -5.15 -7.15
N ALA A 61 -13.50 -4.98 -6.93
CA ALA A 61 -12.89 -3.66 -6.87
C ALA A 61 -12.85 -3.01 -8.27
N LEU A 62 -12.81 -1.68 -8.33
CA LEU A 62 -12.61 -0.96 -9.59
C LEU A 62 -11.32 -1.44 -10.29
N GLY A 63 -10.25 -1.63 -9.53
CA GLY A 63 -8.97 -2.11 -10.01
C GLY A 63 -9.05 -3.49 -10.68
N GLN A 64 -9.92 -4.38 -10.20
CA GLN A 64 -10.14 -5.68 -10.83
C GLN A 64 -10.77 -5.54 -12.23
N HIS A 65 -11.76 -4.64 -12.37
CA HIS A 65 -12.36 -4.35 -13.67
C HIS A 65 -11.36 -3.68 -14.62
N LEU A 66 -10.55 -2.75 -14.12
CA LEU A 66 -9.51 -2.09 -14.90
C LEU A 66 -8.44 -3.09 -15.35
N HIS A 67 -7.98 -3.97 -14.45
CA HIS A 67 -7.02 -5.02 -14.79
C HIS A 67 -7.60 -6.01 -15.81
N THR A 68 -8.87 -6.41 -15.67
CA THR A 68 -9.54 -7.29 -16.65
C THR A 68 -9.62 -6.64 -18.03
N ARG A 69 -9.85 -5.31 -18.09
CA ARG A 69 -9.98 -4.57 -19.35
C ARG A 69 -8.64 -4.24 -20.00
N TYR A 70 -7.62 -3.88 -19.21
CA TYR A 70 -6.37 -3.30 -19.71
C TYR A 70 -5.15 -4.21 -19.49
N GLY A 71 -5.27 -5.32 -18.74
CA GLY A 71 -4.16 -6.22 -18.44
C GLY A 71 -2.99 -5.47 -17.80
N ASP A 72 -1.79 -5.68 -18.36
CA ASP A 72 -0.55 -5.04 -17.92
C ASP A 72 -0.51 -3.53 -18.17
N ALA A 73 -1.39 -3.02 -19.05
CA ALA A 73 -1.54 -1.58 -19.28
C ALA A 73 -2.33 -0.88 -18.15
N TYR A 74 -2.86 -1.61 -17.16
CA TYR A 74 -3.29 -1.04 -15.89
C TYR A 74 -2.20 -1.23 -14.84
N TYR A 75 -1.81 -0.18 -14.14
CA TYR A 75 -0.81 -0.21 -13.05
C TYR A 75 -1.46 0.17 -11.72
N ALA A 76 -1.56 -0.78 -10.79
CA ALA A 76 -2.10 -0.55 -9.45
C ALA A 76 -0.98 -0.11 -8.48
N LEU A 77 -0.99 1.17 -8.09
CA LEU A 77 0.00 1.74 -7.15
C LEU A 77 -0.60 1.85 -5.74
N GLY A 78 -0.25 0.93 -4.85
CA GLY A 78 -0.69 0.92 -3.46
C GLY A 78 0.02 1.98 -2.62
N LEU A 79 -0.73 2.75 -1.83
CA LEU A 79 -0.19 3.79 -0.95
C LEU A 79 -0.14 3.30 0.51
N LEU A 80 1.04 3.28 1.10
CA LEU A 80 1.29 2.75 2.43
C LEU A 80 1.64 3.87 3.41
N PHE A 81 1.32 3.64 4.69
CA PHE A 81 1.50 4.66 5.73
C PHE A 81 2.28 4.11 6.94
N GLY A 82 3.58 4.40 6.95
CA GLY A 82 4.53 3.89 7.95
C GLY A 82 4.39 4.51 9.35
N SER A 83 4.23 5.82 9.47
CA SER A 83 4.00 6.50 10.75
C SER A 83 3.51 7.95 10.55
N GLY A 84 2.97 8.56 11.60
CA GLY A 84 2.55 9.96 11.57
C GLY A 84 1.12 10.15 12.04
N SER A 85 0.36 11.01 11.35
CA SER A 85 -1.04 11.28 11.69
C SER A 85 -1.95 11.24 10.47
N PHE A 86 -3.18 10.76 10.66
CA PHE A 86 -4.22 10.75 9.64
C PHE A 86 -5.56 11.18 10.24
N ARG A 87 -6.52 11.58 9.39
CA ARG A 87 -7.85 12.01 9.82
C ARG A 87 -8.86 10.90 9.57
N ALA A 88 -9.63 10.54 10.59
CA ALA A 88 -10.72 9.56 10.46
C ALA A 88 -11.77 9.76 11.56
N ARG A 89 -12.96 9.20 11.35
CA ARG A 89 -13.97 9.06 12.40
C ARG A 89 -13.66 7.83 13.24
N ARG A 90 -13.75 7.96 14.57
CA ARG A 90 -13.61 6.82 15.48
C ARG A 90 -14.95 6.15 15.67
N MET A 91 -14.99 4.85 15.45
CA MET A 91 -16.16 4.00 15.64
C MET A 91 -16.11 3.33 17.02
N TRP A 92 -17.18 3.47 17.80
CA TRP A 92 -17.34 2.71 19.03
C TRP A 92 -17.94 1.33 18.70
N PRO A 93 -17.39 0.24 19.26
CA PRO A 93 -18.04 -1.05 19.17
C PRO A 93 -19.28 -1.08 20.06
N GLY A 94 -20.24 -1.95 19.74
CA GLY A 94 -21.40 -2.21 20.58
C GLY A 94 -22.61 -2.72 19.80
N PRO A 95 -23.68 -3.15 20.50
CA PRO A 95 -24.88 -3.73 19.91
C PRO A 95 -25.85 -2.66 19.37
N TRP A 96 -25.33 -1.61 18.76
CA TRP A 96 -26.11 -0.47 18.31
C TRP A 96 -26.60 -0.71 16.88
N PRO A 97 -27.86 -0.38 16.52
CA PRO A 97 -28.38 -0.58 15.16
C PRO A 97 -27.59 0.16 14.09
N ARG A 98 -26.92 1.26 14.47
CA ARG A 98 -26.00 2.00 13.62
C ARG A 98 -24.69 2.23 14.35
N PRO A 99 -23.54 2.14 13.65
CA PRO A 99 -22.25 2.43 14.25
C PRO A 99 -22.22 3.84 14.83
N ARG A 100 -21.87 3.96 16.11
CA ARG A 100 -21.59 5.26 16.73
C ARG A 100 -20.24 5.77 16.29
N VAL A 101 -20.22 6.96 15.69
CA VAL A 101 -19.04 7.54 15.05
C VAL A 101 -18.78 8.94 15.58
N SER A 102 -17.51 9.30 15.77
CA SER A 102 -17.14 10.66 16.16
C SER A 102 -17.23 11.64 14.98
N ALA A 103 -17.05 12.92 15.28
CA ALA A 103 -16.53 13.88 14.30
C ALA A 103 -15.18 13.39 13.74
N VAL A 104 -14.74 13.99 12.63
CA VAL A 104 -13.40 13.69 12.07
C VAL A 104 -12.35 14.19 13.06
N VAL A 105 -11.45 13.29 13.48
CA VAL A 105 -10.39 13.61 14.44
C VAL A 105 -9.03 13.16 13.90
N THR A 106 -7.97 13.78 14.42
CA THR A 106 -6.59 13.36 14.17
C THR A 106 -6.26 12.09 14.96
N ASN A 107 -5.73 11.09 14.26
CA ASN A 107 -5.25 9.83 14.82
C ASN A 107 -3.75 9.75 14.62
N ARG A 108 -3.01 9.49 15.70
CA ARG A 108 -1.54 9.40 15.66
C ARG A 108 -1.11 7.95 15.77
N ILE A 109 -0.19 7.56 14.90
CA ILE A 109 0.38 6.22 14.88
C ILE A 109 1.90 6.29 14.83
N GLY A 110 2.54 5.45 15.62
CA GLY A 110 3.99 5.29 15.59
C GLY A 110 4.45 4.41 14.42
N PRO A 111 5.74 4.02 14.44
CA PRO A 111 6.31 3.09 13.47
C PRO A 111 5.47 1.82 13.30
N ALA A 112 5.54 1.26 12.10
CA ALA A 112 4.92 0.00 11.76
C ALA A 112 5.44 -1.15 12.62
N ARG A 113 4.57 -2.12 12.90
CA ARG A 113 4.92 -3.24 13.78
C ARG A 113 5.79 -4.25 13.03
N PRO A 114 6.71 -4.94 13.73
CA PRO A 114 7.46 -6.03 13.12
C PRO A 114 6.53 -7.02 12.42
N GLY A 115 6.91 -7.43 11.20
CA GLY A 115 6.14 -8.36 10.39
C GLY A 115 5.09 -7.74 9.46
N THR A 116 4.82 -6.43 9.56
CA THR A 116 3.97 -5.71 8.58
C THR A 116 4.77 -5.29 7.35
N VAL A 117 4.08 -5.09 6.21
CA VAL A 117 4.71 -4.61 4.97
C VAL A 117 5.39 -3.25 5.18
N GLU A 118 4.76 -2.34 5.91
CA GLU A 118 5.32 -1.01 6.17
C GLU A 118 6.61 -1.09 7.00
N ALA A 119 6.69 -2.00 7.99
CA ALA A 119 7.90 -2.16 8.78
C ALA A 119 9.04 -2.76 7.95
N GLN A 120 8.70 -3.67 7.05
CA GLN A 120 9.62 -4.30 6.12
C GLN A 120 10.21 -3.29 5.12
N LEU A 121 9.36 -2.43 4.54
CA LEU A 121 9.79 -1.32 3.69
C LEU A 121 10.66 -0.32 4.45
N ALA A 122 10.24 0.09 5.66
CA ALA A 122 11.00 1.05 6.48
C ALA A 122 12.37 0.53 6.93
N ILE A 123 12.53 -0.80 7.12
CA ILE A 123 13.85 -1.40 7.41
C ILE A 123 14.76 -1.32 6.18
N ALA A 124 14.23 -1.58 4.99
CA ALA A 124 15.01 -1.57 3.75
C ALA A 124 15.36 -0.14 3.28
N ASN A 125 14.43 0.80 3.46
CA ASN A 125 14.59 2.22 3.17
C ASN A 125 13.71 3.05 4.14
N PRO A 126 14.29 3.77 5.11
CA PRO A 126 13.53 4.46 6.15
C PRO A 126 12.83 5.75 5.68
N GLY A 127 13.16 6.24 4.49
CA GLY A 127 12.52 7.41 3.88
C GLY A 127 11.26 7.07 3.09
N ASN A 128 10.65 8.09 2.48
CA ASN A 128 9.60 7.87 1.47
C ASN A 128 10.23 7.25 0.23
N HIS A 129 9.62 6.23 -0.33
CA HIS A 129 10.16 5.53 -1.50
C HIS A 129 9.07 4.80 -2.25
N LEU A 130 9.31 4.58 -3.54
CA LEU A 130 8.48 3.73 -4.39
C LEU A 130 9.19 2.40 -4.67
N VAL A 131 8.45 1.30 -4.72
CA VAL A 131 8.95 0.00 -5.15
C VAL A 131 8.12 -0.48 -6.32
N ASP A 132 8.75 -0.74 -7.47
CA ASP A 132 8.10 -1.42 -8.58
C ASP A 132 8.17 -2.94 -8.37
N LEU A 133 7.02 -3.56 -8.09
CA LEU A 133 6.94 -5.00 -7.84
C LEU A 133 7.07 -5.81 -9.14
N ARG A 134 6.77 -5.21 -10.31
CA ARG A 134 6.93 -5.85 -11.62
C ARG A 134 8.39 -6.16 -11.94
N SER A 135 9.33 -5.38 -11.41
CA SER A 135 10.77 -5.64 -11.53
C SER A 135 11.23 -6.97 -10.93
N ALA A 136 10.39 -7.66 -10.14
CA ALA A 136 10.74 -8.89 -9.45
C ALA A 136 10.69 -10.17 -10.30
N VAL A 137 10.42 -10.09 -11.61
CA VAL A 137 10.38 -11.25 -12.53
C VAL A 137 11.64 -12.12 -12.40
N ASN A 138 12.80 -11.49 -12.23
CA ASN A 138 14.10 -12.17 -12.08
C ASN A 138 14.63 -12.17 -10.64
N ALA A 139 13.79 -11.87 -9.64
CA ALA A 139 14.22 -11.83 -8.25
C ALA A 139 14.46 -13.24 -7.67
N PRO A 140 15.28 -13.36 -6.60
CA PRO A 140 15.50 -14.62 -5.88
C PRO A 140 14.20 -15.27 -5.40
N THR A 141 14.21 -16.60 -5.24
CA THR A 141 13.04 -17.38 -4.79
C THR A 141 12.43 -16.85 -3.49
N PRO A 142 13.19 -16.45 -2.45
CA PRO A 142 12.62 -15.83 -1.25
C PRO A 142 11.89 -14.52 -1.50
N VAL A 143 12.31 -13.71 -2.47
CA VAL A 143 11.59 -12.48 -2.88
C VAL A 143 10.28 -12.84 -3.55
N LYS A 144 10.29 -13.79 -4.48
CA LYS A 144 9.06 -14.26 -5.15
C LYS A 144 8.08 -14.87 -4.15
N LYS A 145 8.56 -15.67 -3.19
CA LYS A 145 7.75 -16.24 -2.11
C LYS A 145 7.20 -15.16 -1.19
N TRP A 146 7.99 -14.13 -0.91
CA TRP A 146 7.52 -12.97 -0.16
C TRP A 146 6.42 -12.23 -0.92
N LEU A 147 6.61 -11.89 -2.19
CA LEU A 147 5.62 -11.17 -3.00
C LEU A 147 4.27 -11.88 -3.14
N ASN A 148 4.29 -13.21 -3.26
CA ASN A 148 3.09 -14.06 -3.38
C ASN A 148 2.58 -14.56 -2.02
N GLY A 149 3.24 -14.17 -0.92
CA GLY A 149 2.83 -14.53 0.44
C GLY A 149 1.72 -13.61 0.95
N ARG A 150 0.99 -14.07 1.97
CA ARG A 150 0.03 -13.23 2.69
C ARG A 150 0.72 -12.44 3.79
N HIS A 151 0.55 -11.12 3.78
CA HIS A 151 1.11 -10.20 4.77
C HIS A 151 0.02 -9.40 5.48
N GLY A 152 0.39 -8.80 6.61
CA GLY A 152 -0.39 -7.71 7.20
C GLY A 152 0.06 -6.36 6.66
N MET A 153 -0.87 -5.61 6.09
CA MET A 153 -0.68 -4.21 5.66
C MET A 153 -1.61 -3.30 6.44
N ARG A 154 -1.15 -2.12 6.84
CA ARG A 154 -2.01 -1.16 7.53
C ARG A 154 -3.12 -0.69 6.61
N ASN A 155 -4.32 -0.58 7.16
CA ASN A 155 -5.47 -0.11 6.41
C ASN A 155 -6.26 0.89 7.26
N PHE A 156 -6.27 2.15 6.84
CA PHE A 156 -6.99 3.23 7.51
C PHE A 156 -7.94 3.89 6.52
N GLY A 157 -9.22 3.57 6.63
CA GLY A 157 -10.26 4.26 5.88
C GLY A 157 -10.76 5.52 6.60
N ALA A 158 -11.84 6.09 6.06
CA ALA A 158 -12.54 7.22 6.67
C ALA A 158 -13.06 6.93 8.10
N MET A 159 -13.14 5.66 8.49
CA MET A 159 -13.61 5.19 9.78
C MET A 159 -12.65 4.15 10.35
N VAL A 160 -12.35 4.25 11.64
CA VAL A 160 -11.45 3.32 12.34
C VAL A 160 -11.96 2.93 13.73
N PRO A 161 -11.63 1.74 14.25
CA PRO A 161 -11.99 1.34 15.61
C PRO A 161 -11.42 2.31 16.66
N ARG A 162 -12.24 2.84 17.56
CA ARG A 162 -11.83 3.89 18.51
C ARG A 162 -10.57 3.55 19.31
N TRP A 163 -10.50 2.35 19.86
CA TRP A 163 -9.41 1.94 20.76
C TRP A 163 -8.29 1.18 20.05
N MET A 164 -8.63 0.46 18.99
CA MET A 164 -7.73 -0.50 18.34
C MET A 164 -7.29 -0.07 16.94
N TYR A 165 -7.57 1.15 16.49
CA TYR A 165 -7.17 1.58 15.13
C TYR A 165 -5.67 1.37 14.85
N ARG A 166 -4.80 1.49 15.87
CA ARG A 166 -3.35 1.27 15.74
C ARG A 166 -2.96 -0.16 15.35
N PHE A 167 -3.89 -1.10 15.48
CA PHE A 167 -3.74 -2.51 15.18
C PHE A 167 -4.49 -2.89 13.89
N ASN A 168 -5.08 -1.92 13.18
CA ASN A 168 -5.89 -2.19 12.02
C ASN A 168 -5.02 -2.61 10.83
N LEU A 169 -5.04 -3.90 10.53
CA LEU A 169 -4.32 -4.52 9.43
C LEU A 169 -5.32 -5.23 8.52
N SER A 170 -5.05 -5.24 7.22
CA SER A 170 -5.72 -6.09 6.26
C SER A 170 -4.74 -7.12 5.71
N PRO A 171 -5.18 -8.36 5.48
CA PRO A 171 -4.38 -9.33 4.76
C PRO A 171 -4.16 -8.83 3.33
N VAL A 172 -2.95 -9.00 2.80
CA VAL A 172 -2.61 -8.62 1.42
C VAL A 172 -1.72 -9.68 0.77
N SER A 173 -1.92 -9.96 -0.52
CA SER A 173 -0.93 -10.63 -1.39
C SER A 173 -0.37 -9.59 -2.36
N LEU A 174 0.90 -9.22 -2.19
CA LEU A 174 1.43 -7.99 -2.80
C LEU A 174 1.42 -8.04 -4.33
N ALA A 175 1.95 -9.11 -4.93
CA ALA A 175 2.01 -9.26 -6.39
C ALA A 175 0.63 -9.47 -7.03
N GLU A 176 -0.31 -10.09 -6.30
CA GLU A 176 -1.67 -10.28 -6.77
C GLU A 176 -2.47 -8.97 -6.76
N GLU A 177 -2.24 -8.11 -5.78
CA GLU A 177 -3.06 -6.93 -5.56
C GLU A 177 -2.50 -5.66 -6.21
N TYR A 178 -1.17 -5.50 -6.24
CA TYR A 178 -0.51 -4.28 -6.68
C TYR A 178 0.60 -4.55 -7.70
N ASP A 179 0.99 -3.51 -8.42
CA ASP A 179 2.14 -3.48 -9.32
C ASP A 179 3.29 -2.65 -8.74
N GLY A 180 2.96 -1.66 -7.93
CA GLY A 180 3.93 -0.87 -7.17
C GLY A 180 3.40 -0.48 -5.79
N LEU A 181 4.32 -0.15 -4.90
CA LEU A 181 4.03 0.39 -3.56
C LEU A 181 4.72 1.74 -3.39
N ALA A 182 4.08 2.69 -2.71
CA ALA A 182 4.67 3.98 -2.34
C ALA A 182 4.28 4.39 -0.91
#